data_AF-A0A8H6V677-F1
#
_entry.id   AF-A0A8H6V677-F1
#
_cell.length_a   1.000
_cell.length_b   1.000
_cell.length_c   1.000
_cell.angle_alpha   90.00
_cell.angle_beta   90.00
_cell.angle_gamma   90.00
#
_symmetry.space_group_name_H-M   'P 1'
#
loop_
_entity.id
_entity.type
_entity.pdbx_description
1 polymer ?
#
loop_
_entity_poly.entity_id
_entity_poly.type
_entity_poly.pdbx_seq_one_letter_code
_entity_poly.pdbx_strand_id
1 'polypeptide(L)'
;MNSTRCSPTIHIFSLPASSKPSSKPSKPFKPSKMRGSYHPVTVRVQALTLAYCGVDMKHIEATTGMPRQTIQYWVKKARERGYNPEIDPRILPEYVEDGKRTGRPKEITKATEQAILESIGKDRNGREKSSEILAFEAGISYSSVLRILKRHGYKAVKQTTKPGLTDEMKQKRLQFCLAHKDWTLEDWKNVIWTDETSVSLGQRRGAIHV
;
A
#
# COMPACT_ATOMS: atom_id res chain seq x y z
N MET A 1 -53.79 45.40 -27.84
CA MET A 1 -52.70 45.79 -26.92
C MET A 1 -51.57 44.79 -27.11
N ASN A 2 -50.60 45.13 -27.96
CA ASN A 2 -49.63 44.18 -28.49
C ASN A 2 -48.40 44.11 -27.58
N SER A 3 -48.16 42.91 -27.05
CA SER A 3 -46.99 42.57 -26.23
C SER A 3 -45.76 42.38 -27.12
N THR A 4 -44.97 43.43 -27.29
CA THR A 4 -43.70 43.39 -28.02
C THR A 4 -42.64 42.67 -27.18
N ARG A 5 -42.18 41.50 -27.65
CA ARG A 5 -41.01 40.80 -27.09
C ARG A 5 -39.76 41.61 -27.40
N CYS A 6 -39.02 42.01 -26.37
CA CYS A 6 -37.66 42.54 -26.52
C CYS A 6 -36.74 41.38 -26.94
N SER A 7 -36.15 41.49 -28.12
CA SER A 7 -35.08 40.60 -28.60
C SER A 7 -33.75 41.03 -27.96
N PRO A 8 -32.93 40.13 -27.38
CA PRO A 8 -31.65 40.52 -26.85
C PRO A 8 -30.64 40.70 -28.01
N THR A 9 -30.16 41.92 -28.19
CA THR A 9 -29.05 42.24 -29.07
C THR A 9 -27.79 41.53 -28.59
N ILE A 10 -27.37 40.48 -29.31
CA ILE A 10 -26.06 39.85 -29.10
C ILE A 10 -25.01 40.83 -29.65
N HIS A 11 -24.29 41.51 -28.76
CA HIS A 11 -23.07 42.22 -29.13
C HIS A 11 -22.01 41.19 -29.53
N ILE A 12 -21.74 41.09 -30.83
CA ILE A 12 -20.60 40.34 -31.35
C ILE A 12 -19.33 41.05 -30.89
N PHE A 13 -18.65 40.50 -29.89
CA PHE A 13 -17.30 40.92 -29.53
C PHE A 13 -16.38 40.63 -30.73
N SER A 14 -15.88 41.70 -31.36
CA SER A 14 -14.83 41.61 -32.37
C SER A 14 -13.57 41.03 -31.72
N LEU A 15 -13.20 39.81 -32.10
CA LEU A 15 -11.90 39.22 -31.77
C LEU A 15 -10.78 40.14 -32.28
N PRO A 16 -9.80 40.55 -31.46
CA PRO A 16 -8.66 41.30 -31.96
C PRO A 16 -7.83 40.41 -32.89
N ALA A 17 -7.31 41.01 -33.96
CA ALA A 17 -6.51 40.33 -34.96
C ALA A 17 -5.36 39.54 -34.32
N SER A 18 -5.29 38.25 -34.64
CA SER A 18 -4.23 37.33 -34.24
C SER A 18 -2.86 37.92 -34.63
N SER A 19 -2.09 38.36 -33.63
CA SER A 19 -0.67 38.60 -33.82
C SER A 19 -0.04 37.28 -34.24
N LYS A 20 0.47 37.19 -35.47
CA LYS A 20 1.24 36.04 -35.95
C LYS A 20 2.25 35.64 -34.87
N PRO A 21 2.24 34.40 -34.35
CA PRO A 21 3.23 33.99 -33.38
C PRO A 21 4.59 33.96 -34.08
N SER A 22 5.40 34.99 -33.85
CA SER A 22 6.82 35.03 -34.19
C SER A 22 7.58 34.15 -33.20
N SER A 23 7.32 32.84 -33.23
CA SER A 23 8.20 31.86 -32.61
C SER A 23 9.04 31.23 -33.71
N LYS A 24 10.35 31.49 -33.69
CA LYS A 24 11.34 30.73 -34.47
C LYS A 24 11.01 29.23 -34.31
N PRO A 25 11.07 28.40 -35.37
CA PRO A 25 10.84 26.97 -35.23
C PRO A 25 11.78 26.45 -34.15
N SER A 26 11.20 25.97 -33.05
CA SER A 26 11.97 25.33 -31.99
C SER A 26 12.78 24.22 -32.64
N LYS A 27 14.08 24.15 -32.36
CA LYS A 27 14.93 23.05 -32.84
C LYS A 27 14.19 21.74 -32.58
N PRO A 28 14.13 20.81 -33.55
CA PRO A 28 13.41 19.56 -33.36
C PRO A 28 13.90 18.92 -32.07
N PHE A 29 12.97 18.64 -31.16
CA PHE A 29 13.26 17.92 -29.94
C PHE A 29 13.89 16.58 -30.37
N LYS A 30 15.19 16.43 -30.14
CA LYS A 30 15.87 15.17 -30.38
C LYS A 30 15.60 14.32 -29.16
N PRO A 31 14.77 13.27 -29.24
CA PRO A 31 14.50 12.43 -28.08
C PRO A 31 15.82 11.87 -27.57
N SER A 32 16.05 11.99 -26.27
CA SER A 32 17.21 11.35 -25.65
C SER A 32 17.12 9.85 -25.91
N LYS A 33 18.15 9.25 -26.51
CA LYS A 33 18.21 7.79 -26.66
C LYS A 33 18.03 7.15 -25.28
N MET A 34 16.96 6.38 -25.10
CA MET A 34 16.72 5.60 -23.90
C MET A 34 17.91 4.66 -23.71
N ARG A 35 18.76 4.94 -22.72
CA ARG A 35 19.89 4.07 -22.37
C ARG A 35 19.37 2.95 -21.46
N GLY A 36 19.34 1.72 -21.98
CA GLY A 36 19.02 0.51 -21.21
C GLY A 36 17.77 -0.24 -21.69
N SER A 37 17.64 -1.49 -21.23
CA SER A 37 16.54 -2.43 -21.58
C SER A 37 15.16 -2.04 -21.02
N TYR A 38 15.05 -0.94 -20.29
CA TYR A 38 13.81 -0.52 -19.67
C TYR A 38 13.01 0.40 -20.59
N HIS A 39 11.74 0.05 -20.81
CA HIS A 39 10.78 0.87 -21.54
C HIS A 39 9.58 1.12 -20.64
N PRO A 40 9.15 2.38 -20.42
CA PRO A 40 7.98 2.67 -19.61
C PRO A 40 6.70 2.23 -20.32
N VAL A 41 5.62 2.07 -19.55
CA VAL A 41 4.33 1.60 -20.06
C VAL A 41 3.83 2.46 -21.22
N THR A 42 4.00 3.79 -21.14
CA THR A 42 3.60 4.73 -22.19
C THR A 42 4.26 4.46 -23.54
N VAL A 43 5.56 4.20 -23.56
CA VAL A 43 6.33 3.92 -24.78
C VAL A 43 5.90 2.58 -25.39
N ARG A 44 5.63 1.58 -24.54
CA ARG A 44 5.11 0.28 -24.99
C ARG A 44 3.70 0.41 -25.58
N VAL A 45 2.82 1.20 -24.96
CA VAL A 45 1.47 1.52 -25.50
C VAL A 45 1.59 2.22 -26.84
N GLN A 46 2.47 3.21 -26.96
CA GLN A 46 2.72 3.92 -28.22
C GLN A 46 3.22 2.95 -29.31
N ALA A 47 4.14 2.04 -28.98
CA ALA A 47 4.63 1.01 -29.90
C ALA A 47 3.51 0.07 -30.37
N LEU A 48 2.66 -0.40 -29.45
CA LEU A 48 1.51 -1.25 -29.78
C LEU A 48 0.47 -0.52 -30.65
N THR A 49 0.24 0.77 -30.37
CA THR A 49 -0.68 1.62 -31.16
C THR A 49 -0.17 1.74 -32.60
N LEU A 50 1.11 2.08 -32.77
CA LEU A 50 1.72 2.19 -34.11
C LEU A 50 1.76 0.86 -34.85
N ALA A 51 1.99 -0.25 -34.13
CA ALA A 51 1.96 -1.60 -34.70
C ALA A 51 0.54 -1.98 -35.18
N TYR A 52 -0.49 -1.59 -34.43
CA TYR A 52 -1.89 -1.76 -34.86
C TYR A 52 -2.20 -0.95 -36.11
N CYS A 53 -1.71 0.29 -36.21
CA CYS A 53 -1.86 1.14 -37.39
C CYS A 53 -1.09 0.64 -38.63
N GLY A 54 -0.38 -0.48 -38.56
CA GLY A 54 0.35 -1.06 -39.70
C GLY A 54 1.62 -0.30 -40.08
N VAL A 55 2.15 0.53 -39.18
CA VAL A 55 3.38 1.29 -39.42
C VAL A 55 4.59 0.35 -39.47
N ASP A 56 5.53 0.61 -40.38
CA ASP A 56 6.73 -0.23 -40.52
C ASP A 56 7.57 -0.22 -39.23
N MET A 57 8.13 -1.38 -38.89
CA MET A 57 8.88 -1.61 -37.64
C MET A 57 10.08 -0.67 -37.50
N LYS A 58 10.75 -0.29 -38.60
CA LYS A 58 11.85 0.68 -38.58
C LYS A 58 11.38 2.06 -38.12
N HIS A 59 10.17 2.45 -38.54
CA HIS A 59 9.58 3.72 -38.15
C HIS A 59 9.10 3.69 -36.69
N ILE A 60 8.56 2.56 -36.23
CA ILE A 60 8.19 2.36 -34.82
C ILE A 60 9.44 2.45 -33.94
N GLU A 61 10.55 1.82 -34.34
CA GLU A 61 11.83 1.89 -33.63
C GLU A 61 12.38 3.32 -33.58
N ALA A 62 12.34 4.05 -34.71
CA ALA A 62 12.76 5.45 -34.76
C ALA A 62 11.90 6.37 -33.87
N THR A 63 10.61 6.07 -33.75
CA THR A 63 9.64 6.88 -32.98
C THR A 63 9.71 6.57 -31.49
N THR A 64 9.74 5.30 -31.12
CA THR A 64 9.63 4.82 -29.73
C THR A 64 10.98 4.60 -29.07
N GLY A 65 12.06 4.46 -29.85
CA GLY A 65 13.38 4.07 -29.38
C GLY A 65 13.49 2.61 -28.91
N MET A 66 12.46 1.79 -29.14
CA MET A 66 12.47 0.37 -28.79
C MET A 66 13.06 -0.47 -29.93
N PRO A 67 13.99 -1.39 -29.66
CA PRO A 67 14.50 -2.31 -30.68
C PRO A 67 13.37 -3.15 -31.27
N ARG A 68 13.45 -3.48 -32.56
CA ARG A 68 12.48 -4.35 -33.26
C ARG A 68 12.11 -5.61 -32.47
N GLN A 69 13.09 -6.29 -31.87
CA GLN A 69 12.87 -7.49 -31.07
C GLN A 69 11.97 -7.22 -29.85
N THR A 70 12.16 -6.09 -29.19
CA THR A 70 11.37 -5.71 -28.01
C THR A 70 9.96 -5.31 -28.40
N ILE A 71 9.77 -4.64 -29.55
CA ILE A 71 8.44 -4.35 -30.11
C ILE A 71 7.68 -5.66 -30.37
N GLN A 72 8.31 -6.61 -31.07
CA GLN A 72 7.71 -7.93 -31.36
C GLN A 72 7.38 -8.71 -30.08
N TYR A 73 8.28 -8.67 -29.08
CA TYR A 73 8.05 -9.26 -27.77
C TYR A 73 6.78 -8.70 -27.11
N TRP A 74 6.62 -7.37 -27.09
CA TRP A 74 5.45 -6.75 -26.48
C TRP A 74 4.16 -6.98 -27.25
N VAL A 75 4.19 -7.01 -28.59
CA VAL A 75 3.02 -7.40 -29.41
C VAL A 75 2.58 -8.83 -29.08
N LYS A 76 3.54 -9.78 -29.01
CA LYS A 76 3.25 -11.16 -28.63
C LYS A 76 2.68 -11.25 -27.22
N LYS A 77 3.32 -10.60 -26.25
CA LYS A 77 2.94 -10.63 -24.84
C LYS A 77 1.59 -9.99 -24.56
N ALA A 78 1.26 -8.89 -25.25
CA ALA A 78 -0.06 -8.26 -25.15
C ALA A 78 -1.15 -9.21 -25.65
N ARG A 79 -0.93 -9.89 -26.77
CA ARG A 79 -1.86 -10.91 -27.30
C ARG A 79 -2.03 -12.10 -26.35
N GLU A 80 -0.94 -12.59 -25.77
CA GLU A 80 -0.98 -13.65 -24.73
C GLU A 80 -1.80 -13.24 -23.50
N ARG A 81 -1.86 -11.94 -23.19
CA ARG A 81 -2.66 -11.38 -22.09
C ARG A 81 -4.09 -11.00 -22.49
N GLY A 82 -4.50 -11.26 -23.73
CA GLY A 82 -5.87 -11.03 -24.20
C GLY A 82 -6.10 -9.79 -25.06
N TYR A 83 -5.06 -9.04 -25.42
CA TYR A 83 -5.20 -7.93 -26.37
C TYR A 83 -5.56 -8.47 -27.77
N ASN A 84 -6.78 -8.18 -28.23
CA ASN A 84 -7.22 -8.48 -29.60
C ASN A 84 -7.71 -7.21 -30.32
N PRO A 85 -6.90 -6.63 -31.22
CA PRO A 85 -7.24 -5.38 -31.91
C PRO A 85 -8.42 -5.49 -32.88
N GLU A 86 -8.86 -6.69 -33.26
CA GLU A 86 -10.01 -6.89 -34.14
C GLU A 86 -11.34 -6.76 -33.40
N ILE A 87 -11.35 -7.04 -32.09
CA ILE A 87 -12.55 -6.96 -31.24
C ILE A 87 -12.58 -5.61 -30.52
N ASP A 88 -11.49 -5.25 -29.84
CA ASP A 88 -11.33 -3.99 -29.14
C ASP A 88 -9.90 -3.44 -29.37
N PRO A 89 -9.74 -2.31 -30.08
CA PRO A 89 -8.43 -1.71 -30.32
C PRO A 89 -7.86 -1.01 -29.08
N ARG A 90 -8.59 -0.91 -27.96
CA ARG A 90 -8.10 -0.23 -26.76
C ARG A 90 -7.01 -1.03 -26.05
N ILE A 91 -5.87 -0.39 -25.82
CA ILE A 91 -4.76 -0.99 -25.08
C ILE A 91 -4.93 -0.70 -23.58
N LEU A 92 -5.27 -1.72 -22.81
CA LEU A 92 -5.35 -1.62 -21.35
C LEU A 92 -3.96 -1.74 -20.69
N PRO A 93 -3.74 -1.09 -19.53
CA PRO A 93 -2.47 -1.18 -18.78
C PRO A 93 -2.07 -2.63 -18.46
N GLU A 94 -3.03 -3.48 -18.15
CA GLU A 94 -2.84 -4.89 -17.80
C GLU A 94 -2.05 -5.68 -18.86
N TYR A 95 -2.24 -5.35 -20.14
CA TYR A 95 -1.54 -6.00 -21.25
C TYR A 95 -0.06 -5.60 -21.35
N VAL A 96 0.29 -4.44 -20.78
CA VAL A 96 1.57 -3.76 -21.04
C VAL A 96 2.44 -3.63 -19.79
N GLU A 97 1.85 -3.79 -18.61
CA GLU A 97 2.55 -3.71 -17.33
C GLU A 97 3.55 -4.87 -17.12
N ASP A 98 4.59 -4.61 -16.32
CA ASP A 98 5.52 -5.66 -15.92
C ASP A 98 4.76 -6.70 -15.08
N GLY A 99 4.93 -7.98 -15.41
CA GLY A 99 4.37 -9.05 -14.57
C GLY A 99 5.02 -9.03 -13.18
N LYS A 100 4.28 -9.52 -12.18
CA LYS A 100 4.80 -9.67 -10.82
C LYS A 100 6.08 -10.51 -10.83
N ARG A 101 7.20 -9.91 -10.42
CA ARG A 101 8.47 -10.63 -10.25
C ARG A 101 8.36 -11.50 -9.00
N THR A 102 8.54 -12.81 -9.15
CA THR A 102 8.48 -13.78 -8.04
C THR A 102 9.69 -13.68 -7.12
N GLY A 103 10.79 -13.10 -7.59
CA GLY A 103 12.03 -12.97 -6.84
C GLY A 103 12.68 -14.33 -6.55
N ARG A 104 13.73 -14.33 -5.73
CA ARG A 104 14.35 -15.58 -5.26
C ARG A 104 13.36 -16.31 -4.33
N PRO A 105 13.11 -17.62 -4.53
CA PRO A 105 12.31 -18.41 -3.60
C PRO A 105 12.84 -18.30 -2.16
N LYS A 106 11.93 -18.29 -1.19
CA LYS A 106 12.31 -18.31 0.22
C LYS A 106 12.77 -19.71 0.60
N GLU A 107 13.88 -19.79 1.29
CA GLU A 107 14.40 -21.04 1.88
C GLU A 107 13.50 -21.56 3.01
N ILE A 108 12.87 -20.64 3.74
CA ILE A 108 12.03 -20.98 4.90
C ILE A 108 10.69 -21.52 4.42
N THR A 109 10.37 -22.75 4.86
CA THR A 109 9.10 -23.39 4.56
C THR A 109 7.94 -22.75 5.32
N LYS A 110 6.72 -22.85 4.78
CA LYS A 110 5.51 -22.38 5.46
C LYS A 110 5.26 -23.12 6.78
N ALA A 111 5.62 -24.40 6.84
CA ALA A 111 5.48 -25.21 8.04
C ALA A 111 6.36 -24.70 9.18
N THR A 112 7.63 -24.38 8.92
CA THR A 112 8.52 -23.80 9.94
C THR A 112 8.05 -22.41 10.37
N GLU A 113 7.56 -21.61 9.44
CA GLU A 113 6.96 -20.30 9.75
C GLU A 113 5.75 -20.46 10.71
N GLN A 114 4.87 -21.43 10.46
CA GLN A 114 3.72 -21.72 11.33
C GLN A 114 4.15 -22.25 12.71
N ALA A 115 5.13 -23.16 12.77
CA ALA A 115 5.63 -23.70 14.04
C ALA A 115 6.18 -22.60 14.98
N ILE A 116 6.87 -21.59 14.43
CA ILE A 116 7.35 -20.44 15.21
C ILE A 116 6.16 -19.64 15.76
N LEU A 117 5.13 -19.40 14.95
CA LEU A 117 3.95 -18.65 15.38
C LEU A 117 3.14 -19.39 16.45
N GLU A 118 2.98 -20.70 16.29
CA GLU A 118 2.33 -21.56 17.27
C GLU A 118 3.11 -21.61 18.59
N SER A 119 4.45 -21.70 18.51
CA SER A 119 5.34 -21.66 19.69
C SER A 119 5.15 -20.38 20.50
N ILE A 120 4.96 -19.23 19.85
CA ILE A 120 4.72 -17.95 20.51
C ILE A 120 3.28 -17.84 21.04
N GLY A 121 2.30 -18.36 20.30
CA GLY A 121 0.88 -18.21 20.63
C GLY A 121 0.39 -19.12 21.76
N LYS A 122 1.07 -20.25 21.99
CA LYS A 122 0.59 -21.35 22.86
C LYS A 122 0.42 -20.95 24.32
N ASP A 123 1.43 -20.35 24.92
CA ASP A 123 1.49 -20.13 26.36
C ASP A 123 2.24 -18.85 26.72
N ARG A 124 2.27 -18.52 28.01
CA ARG A 124 3.02 -17.36 28.51
C ARG A 124 4.49 -17.51 28.18
N ASN A 125 5.09 -18.67 28.47
CA ASN A 125 6.51 -18.93 28.24
C ASN A 125 6.88 -18.78 26.75
N GLY A 126 6.03 -19.27 25.84
CA GLY A 126 6.19 -19.07 24.40
C GLY A 126 6.27 -17.60 23.98
N ARG A 127 5.40 -16.74 24.52
CA ARG A 127 5.45 -15.29 24.26
C ARG A 127 6.69 -14.60 24.81
N GLU A 128 7.30 -15.19 25.84
CA GLU A 128 8.49 -14.66 26.51
C GLU A 128 9.79 -15.19 25.89
N LYS A 129 9.72 -16.13 24.93
CA LYS A 129 10.91 -16.64 24.24
C LYS A 129 11.63 -15.51 23.51
N SER A 130 12.95 -15.50 23.67
CA SER A 130 13.80 -14.63 22.87
C SER A 130 13.83 -15.12 21.41
N SER A 131 14.12 -14.21 20.48
CA SER A 131 14.18 -14.57 19.06
C SER A 131 15.37 -15.51 18.76
N GLU A 132 16.41 -15.50 19.60
CA GLU A 132 17.54 -16.42 19.56
C GLU A 132 17.11 -17.85 19.91
N ILE A 133 16.28 -18.02 20.94
CA ILE A 133 15.76 -19.34 21.32
C ILE A 133 14.88 -19.90 20.19
N LEU A 134 13.99 -19.07 19.64
CA LEU A 134 13.14 -19.47 18.50
C LEU A 134 13.96 -19.83 17.26
N ALA A 135 15.06 -19.12 17.01
CA ALA A 135 15.97 -19.40 15.92
C ALA A 135 16.68 -20.75 16.09
N PHE A 136 17.14 -21.03 17.31
CA PHE A 136 17.74 -22.30 17.66
C PHE A 136 16.74 -23.47 17.53
N GLU A 137 15.54 -23.33 18.08
CA GLU A 137 14.47 -24.34 17.99
C GLU A 137 14.05 -24.63 16.53
N ALA A 138 13.99 -23.60 15.70
CA ALA A 138 13.58 -23.73 14.30
C ALA A 138 14.73 -24.11 13.34
N GLY A 139 15.99 -24.11 13.81
CA GLY A 139 17.16 -24.33 12.95
C GLY A 139 17.36 -23.24 11.89
N ILE A 140 16.95 -22.00 12.17
CA ILE A 140 16.98 -20.87 11.22
C ILE A 140 17.83 -19.74 11.80
N SER A 141 18.37 -18.86 10.95
CA SER A 141 19.04 -17.64 11.44
C SER A 141 18.10 -16.72 12.25
N TYR A 142 18.67 -16.09 13.28
CA TYR A 142 18.00 -15.07 14.09
C TYR A 142 17.28 -13.99 13.25
N SER A 143 17.97 -13.43 12.26
CA SER A 143 17.44 -12.39 11.37
C SER A 143 16.20 -12.84 10.61
N SER A 144 16.13 -14.11 10.24
CA SER A 144 14.98 -14.69 9.55
C SER A 144 13.77 -14.81 10.48
N VAL A 145 13.97 -15.23 11.73
CA VAL A 145 12.91 -15.25 12.75
C VAL A 145 12.35 -13.85 12.95
N LEU A 146 13.20 -12.84 13.17
CA LEU A 146 12.74 -11.46 13.32
C LEU A 146 11.92 -10.95 12.13
N ARG A 147 12.33 -11.29 10.90
CA ARG A 147 11.58 -10.92 9.69
C ARG A 147 10.21 -11.60 9.62
N ILE A 148 10.10 -12.85 10.07
CA ILE A 148 8.84 -13.57 10.19
C ILE A 148 7.93 -12.87 11.20
N LEU A 149 8.44 -12.64 12.42
CA LEU A 149 7.65 -12.02 13.50
C LEU A 149 7.11 -10.64 13.09
N LYS A 150 7.97 -9.79 12.50
CA LYS A 150 7.55 -8.46 12.01
C LYS A 150 6.51 -8.54 10.91
N ARG A 151 6.61 -9.50 9.98
CA ARG A 151 5.63 -9.69 8.90
C ARG A 151 4.25 -10.04 9.44
N HIS A 152 4.19 -10.80 10.54
CA HIS A 152 2.96 -11.18 11.22
C HIS A 152 2.53 -10.18 12.31
N GLY A 153 3.17 -9.01 12.38
CA GLY A 153 2.77 -7.93 13.28
C GLY A 153 3.20 -8.08 14.74
N TYR A 154 4.03 -9.08 15.06
CA TYR A 154 4.58 -9.22 16.41
C TYR A 154 5.61 -8.13 16.70
N LYS A 155 5.56 -7.61 17.92
CA LYS A 155 6.46 -6.57 18.43
C LYS A 155 6.93 -6.96 19.82
N ALA A 156 8.18 -6.63 20.14
CA ALA A 156 8.67 -6.72 21.51
C ALA A 156 7.96 -5.63 22.34
N VAL A 157 7.32 -6.04 23.43
CA VAL A 157 6.56 -5.15 24.33
C VAL A 157 6.96 -5.45 25.77
N LYS A 158 6.98 -4.41 26.61
CA LYS A 158 7.22 -4.57 28.04
C LYS A 158 6.12 -5.45 28.64
N GLN A 159 6.53 -6.51 29.33
CA GLN A 159 5.61 -7.35 30.08
C GLN A 159 4.90 -6.52 31.16
N THR A 160 3.58 -6.63 31.21
CA THR A 160 2.77 -5.99 32.25
C THR A 160 2.10 -7.08 33.07
N THR A 161 2.53 -7.23 34.31
CA THR A 161 1.90 -8.14 35.26
C THR A 161 0.70 -7.44 35.88
N LYS A 162 -0.49 -8.01 35.71
CA LYS A 162 -1.68 -7.61 36.47
C LYS A 162 -1.89 -8.61 37.59
N PRO A 163 -2.30 -8.18 38.80
CA PRO A 163 -2.68 -9.12 39.84
C PRO A 163 -3.82 -10.02 39.34
N GLY A 164 -3.73 -11.31 39.66
CA GLY A 164 -4.74 -12.29 39.27
C GLY A 164 -6.10 -11.96 39.86
N LEU A 165 -7.17 -12.20 39.11
CA LEU A 165 -8.54 -12.11 39.60
C LEU A 165 -9.07 -13.51 39.87
N THR A 166 -9.58 -13.74 41.08
CA THR A 166 -10.37 -14.94 41.37
C THR A 166 -11.71 -14.86 40.64
N ASP A 167 -12.37 -16.00 40.46
CA ASP A 167 -13.64 -16.03 39.72
C ASP A 167 -14.74 -15.25 40.43
N GLU A 168 -14.75 -15.27 41.77
CA GLU A 168 -15.63 -14.42 42.58
C GLU A 168 -15.40 -12.93 42.32
N MET A 169 -14.13 -12.48 42.24
CA MET A 169 -13.80 -11.09 41.93
C MET A 169 -14.27 -10.70 40.53
N LYS A 170 -14.13 -11.60 39.55
CA LYS A 170 -14.64 -11.37 38.18
C LYS A 170 -16.15 -11.23 38.17
N GLN A 171 -16.87 -12.08 38.90
CA GLN A 171 -18.33 -12.04 38.97
C GLN A 171 -18.82 -10.74 39.63
N LYS A 172 -18.22 -10.33 40.76
CA LYS A 172 -18.56 -9.06 41.43
C LYS A 172 -18.31 -7.86 40.51
N ARG A 173 -17.17 -7.83 39.80
CA ARG A 173 -16.85 -6.78 38.82
C ARG A 173 -17.85 -6.77 37.66
N LEU A 174 -18.21 -7.94 37.13
CA LEU A 174 -19.19 -8.04 36.05
C LEU A 174 -20.58 -7.56 36.50
N GLN A 175 -21.04 -7.97 37.68
CA GLN A 175 -22.31 -7.51 38.26
C GLN A 175 -22.32 -6.00 38.44
N PHE A 176 -21.22 -5.42 38.94
CA PHE A 176 -21.09 -3.97 39.05
C PHE A 176 -21.24 -3.29 37.68
N CYS A 177 -20.51 -3.76 36.66
CA CYS A 177 -20.61 -3.21 35.30
C CYS A 177 -22.02 -3.35 34.71
N LEU A 178 -22.72 -4.47 34.95
CA LEU A 178 -24.07 -4.68 34.46
C LEU A 178 -25.08 -3.76 35.16
N ALA A 179 -24.97 -3.60 36.47
CA ALA A 179 -25.84 -2.72 37.25
C ALA A 179 -25.70 -1.24 36.87
N HIS A 180 -24.52 -0.83 36.39
CA HIS A 180 -24.20 0.55 36.02
C HIS A 180 -24.00 0.75 34.50
N LYS A 181 -24.43 -0.22 33.69
CA LYS A 181 -24.22 -0.21 32.23
C LYS A 181 -24.91 0.98 31.55
N ASP A 182 -26.12 1.29 32.02
CA ASP A 182 -26.99 2.31 31.43
C ASP A 182 -26.92 3.65 32.20
N TRP A 183 -25.93 3.81 33.09
CA TRP A 183 -25.72 5.05 33.84
C TRP A 183 -25.28 6.19 32.93
N THR A 184 -25.89 7.35 33.15
CA THR A 184 -25.58 8.59 32.44
C THR A 184 -24.40 9.32 33.07
N LEU A 185 -23.86 10.33 32.38
CA LEU A 185 -22.77 11.15 32.94
C LEU A 185 -23.20 11.87 34.22
N GLU A 186 -24.48 12.26 34.32
CA GLU A 186 -25.07 12.89 35.50
C GLU A 186 -25.05 11.94 36.70
N ASP A 187 -25.33 10.65 36.50
CA ASP A 187 -25.29 9.63 37.55
C ASP A 187 -23.86 9.43 38.08
N TRP A 188 -22.87 9.38 37.18
CA TRP A 188 -21.46 9.24 37.56
C TRP A 188 -20.90 10.44 38.32
N LYS A 189 -21.40 11.66 38.05
CA LYS A 189 -21.00 12.88 38.80
C LYS A 189 -21.42 12.83 40.26
N ASN A 190 -22.43 12.02 40.60
CA ASN A 190 -22.88 11.85 41.98
C ASN A 190 -22.04 10.82 42.75
N VAL A 191 -21.08 10.14 42.10
CA VAL A 191 -20.18 9.18 42.74
C VAL A 191 -18.88 9.85 43.17
N ILE A 192 -18.56 9.74 44.45
CA ILE A 192 -17.26 10.15 44.99
C ILE A 192 -16.40 8.90 45.16
N TRP A 193 -15.27 8.86 44.45
CA TRP A 193 -14.30 7.77 44.54
C TRP A 193 -13.20 8.14 45.54
N THR A 194 -12.83 7.20 46.41
CA THR A 194 -11.72 7.33 47.36
C THR A 194 -10.77 6.14 47.20
N ASP A 195 -9.47 6.41 47.20
CA ASP A 195 -8.39 5.42 47.15
C ASP A 195 -7.30 5.84 48.15
N GLU A 196 -6.61 4.86 48.72
CA GLU A 196 -5.47 5.06 49.59
C GLU A 196 -4.17 4.77 48.83
N THR A 197 -3.28 5.75 48.75
CA THR A 197 -1.97 5.58 48.15
C THR A 197 -0.87 5.68 49.21
N SER A 198 0.01 4.68 49.28
CA SER A 198 1.21 4.74 50.12
C SER A 198 2.27 5.68 49.55
N VAL A 199 2.81 6.57 50.38
CA VAL A 199 3.91 7.48 50.03
C VAL A 199 5.15 7.10 50.83
N SER A 200 6.19 6.64 50.13
CA SER A 200 7.48 6.28 50.73
C SER A 200 8.53 7.31 50.30
N LEU A 201 9.22 7.93 51.25
CA LEU A 201 10.28 8.90 50.96
C LEU A 201 11.44 8.23 50.20
N GLY A 202 11.91 8.87 49.12
CA GLY A 202 13.02 8.40 48.29
C GLY A 202 12.67 7.40 47.17
N GLN A 203 11.44 6.87 47.14
CA GLN A 203 11.03 5.89 46.14
C GLN A 203 10.48 6.59 44.88
N ARG A 204 11.20 6.51 43.76
CA ARG A 204 10.73 7.03 42.45
C ARG A 204 9.82 6.00 41.77
N ARG A 205 8.49 6.23 41.79
CA ARG A 205 7.54 5.48 40.97
C ARG A 205 7.79 5.78 39.48
N GLY A 206 7.88 4.75 38.64
CA GLY A 206 8.04 4.92 37.19
C GLY A 206 9.46 5.26 36.71
N ALA A 207 10.51 5.01 37.51
CA ALA A 207 11.88 5.18 37.06
C ALA A 207 12.15 4.34 35.79
N ILE A 208 12.55 5.01 34.71
CA ILE A 208 13.05 4.36 33.49
C ILE A 208 14.36 3.69 33.87
N HIS A 209 14.37 2.36 33.84
CA HIS A 209 15.60 1.60 33.90
C HIS A 209 16.16 1.62 32.48
N VAL A 210 17.33 2.26 32.31
CA VAL A 210 18.12 2.19 31.07
C VAL A 210 18.86 0.86 31.05
#